data_AF-A0A9W4DK71-F1
#
_entry.id   AF-A0A9W4DK71-F1
#
_cell.length_a   1.000
_cell.length_b   1.000
_cell.length_c   1.000
_cell.angle_alpha   90.00
_cell.angle_beta   90.00
_cell.angle_gamma   90.00
#
_symmetry.space_group_name_H-M   'P 1'
#
loop_
_entity.id
_entity.type
_entity.pdbx_description
1 polymer ?
#
loop_
_entity_poly.entity_id
_entity_poly.type
_entity_poly.pdbx_seq_one_letter_code
_entity_poly.pdbx_strand_id
1 'polypeptide(L)'
;MPDHFETNARKLLGTRGMLTGGNTPNGEGLISNINFDYPYQYVTGGESWLLEPFWEYYEVTGDTTFLADKYYPLIRDMGDFYEDFLTRKDAAGNYVFAGSISPENTPPGGVPLAVNSVYDISGAKFALSTLIQTARLLGRDADKIPVWQDRLDHLPPYLVNNDGALAEWAWPDLENKNNYQHRHSSGLMPVWPYREITPETNAAQFRAAQVFLQKKDQGSYENAGHGLLHGALLAADLDMPDSVGAKLLRFAKDDYYYSSMATSHYNGHNTFATDVVNSVPTVMMEMLAATKPGTLELLPGLPMGLTKGSVSGMLGKGRFTIDNLAWDTGAHTAKVTLTSKTDQNLTLIQRNGISSITGDGVTVQSSPLGNIARVLPLQAGRTVTVNLTMSAPKADLALNRPATASSQSSADQSAAKAFDGDLSSRWSAGQDPNSWIQVDLGGTYNLGEIDLLWEESYAKSYKLQASTDGSTWRDLYTQPDSSGGTEKVPVSGSARFVRMQGSQLSGQWGYSLYEMEVFG
;
A
#
# COMPACT_ATOMS: atom_id res chain seq x y z
N MET A 1 4.32 17.79 29.77
CA MET A 1 4.66 19.06 29.09
C MET A 1 3.57 20.06 29.43
N PRO A 2 3.78 21.38 29.36
CA PRO A 2 2.66 22.30 29.36
C PRO A 2 1.70 21.94 28.22
N ASP A 3 0.43 22.33 28.34
CA ASP A 3 -0.70 22.08 27.40
C ASP A 3 -0.49 22.78 26.03
N HIS A 4 0.63 22.49 25.37
CA HIS A 4 1.13 23.17 24.19
C HIS A 4 0.27 22.86 22.96
N PHE A 5 -0.08 21.59 22.75
CA PHE A 5 -0.92 21.21 21.62
C PHE A 5 -2.35 21.76 21.78
N GLU A 6 -2.86 21.82 23.00
CA GLU A 6 -4.14 22.43 23.34
C GLU A 6 -4.09 23.95 23.19
N THR A 7 -2.94 24.56 23.48
CA THR A 7 -2.71 25.97 23.21
C THR A 7 -2.68 26.25 21.70
N ASN A 8 -2.06 25.40 20.89
CA ASN A 8 -2.09 25.52 19.43
C ASN A 8 -3.54 25.44 18.93
N ALA A 9 -4.31 24.40 19.31
CA ALA A 9 -5.70 24.20 18.89
C ALA A 9 -6.55 25.44 19.21
N ARG A 10 -6.52 25.88 20.48
CA ARG A 10 -7.29 27.02 20.97
C ARG A 10 -6.90 28.34 20.30
N LYS A 11 -5.61 28.60 20.08
CA LYS A 11 -5.14 29.90 19.56
C LYS A 11 -5.16 30.00 18.04
N LEU A 12 -4.96 28.89 17.32
CA LEU A 12 -4.84 28.89 15.87
C LEU A 12 -6.15 28.54 15.17
N LEU A 13 -6.89 27.57 15.71
CA LEU A 13 -8.13 27.07 15.09
C LEU A 13 -9.38 27.35 15.93
N GLY A 14 -9.22 27.84 17.17
CA GLY A 14 -10.34 28.14 18.05
C GLY A 14 -11.07 26.89 18.57
N THR A 15 -10.43 25.73 18.52
CA THR A 15 -10.99 24.44 18.91
C THR A 15 -10.53 24.01 20.30
N ARG A 16 -11.30 23.13 20.95
CA ARG A 16 -10.82 22.30 22.06
C ARG A 16 -9.92 21.17 21.52
N GLY A 17 -9.36 20.37 22.43
CA GLY A 17 -8.49 19.25 22.07
C GLY A 17 -7.07 19.68 21.72
N MET A 18 -6.36 18.88 20.93
CA MET A 18 -4.94 19.05 20.61
C MET A 18 -4.73 19.40 19.12
N LEU A 19 -3.70 20.21 18.85
CA LEU A 19 -3.16 20.48 17.52
C LEU A 19 -1.62 20.40 17.56
N THR A 20 -1.02 19.47 16.82
CA THR A 20 0.43 19.34 16.66
C THR A 20 0.95 20.28 15.58
N GLY A 21 2.23 20.64 15.68
CA GLY A 21 2.97 21.24 14.57
C GLY A 21 3.63 20.18 13.69
N GLY A 22 4.06 20.59 12.49
CA GLY A 22 4.93 19.76 11.64
C GLY A 22 6.35 19.59 12.21
N ASN A 23 6.79 20.51 13.06
CA ASN A 23 8.05 20.41 13.81
C ASN A 23 7.86 20.87 15.26
N THR A 24 8.47 20.16 16.20
CA THR A 24 8.43 20.44 17.64
C THR A 24 9.84 20.71 18.18
N PRO A 25 10.37 21.94 18.02
CA PRO A 25 11.74 22.23 18.40
C PRO A 25 11.93 22.21 19.92
N ASN A 26 13.12 21.80 20.37
CA ASN A 26 13.60 21.99 21.75
C ASN A 26 12.70 21.40 22.87
N GLY A 27 11.94 20.35 22.57
CA GLY A 27 11.03 19.73 23.54
C GLY A 27 9.75 20.52 23.79
N GLU A 28 9.44 21.51 22.95
CA GLU A 28 8.19 22.25 22.96
C GLU A 28 7.23 21.74 21.89
N GLY A 29 5.94 21.70 22.24
CA GLY A 29 4.86 21.34 21.31
C GLY A 29 4.22 22.54 20.63
N LEU A 30 4.66 23.77 20.96
CA LEU A 30 4.10 24.98 20.38
C LEU A 30 4.55 25.14 18.93
N ILE A 31 3.61 25.49 18.06
CA ILE A 31 3.95 25.87 16.69
C ILE A 31 4.66 27.23 16.76
N SER A 32 5.97 27.21 16.51
CA SER A 32 6.81 28.41 16.56
C SER A 32 6.90 29.17 15.24
N ASN A 33 6.51 28.54 14.12
CA ASN A 33 6.56 29.13 12.78
C ASN A 33 5.25 28.88 12.02
N ILE A 34 4.65 29.96 11.52
CA ILE A 34 3.54 29.91 10.56
C ILE A 34 4.13 30.25 9.19
N ASN A 35 4.02 29.34 8.23
CA ASN A 35 4.58 29.47 6.90
C ASN A 35 3.47 29.33 5.85
N PHE A 36 3.54 30.11 4.78
CA PHE A 36 2.65 30.00 3.63
C PHE A 36 2.87 28.70 2.83
N ASP A 37 4.13 28.34 2.61
CA ASP A 37 4.54 27.15 1.86
C ASP A 37 4.33 25.86 2.68
N TYR A 38 4.41 25.97 4.01
CA TYR A 38 4.22 24.87 4.95
C TYR A 38 3.24 25.26 6.07
N PRO A 39 1.93 25.36 5.77
CA PRO A 39 0.94 25.85 6.72
C PRO A 39 0.53 24.75 7.72
N TYR A 40 1.49 24.33 8.54
CA TYR A 40 1.40 23.18 9.44
C TYR A 40 0.28 23.26 10.48
N GLN A 41 -0.22 24.46 10.77
CA GLN A 41 -1.41 24.65 11.60
C GLN A 41 -2.70 24.01 11.02
N TYR A 42 -2.65 23.52 9.79
CA TYR A 42 -3.74 22.80 9.13
C TYR A 42 -3.42 21.32 8.84
N VAL A 43 -2.35 20.75 9.45
CA VAL A 43 -2.15 19.28 9.49
C VAL A 43 -2.99 18.69 10.61
N THR A 44 -4.26 18.46 10.33
CA THR A 44 -5.23 18.01 11.34
C THR A 44 -5.29 16.49 11.52
N GLY A 45 -4.48 15.75 10.74
CA GLY A 45 -4.21 14.32 10.95
C GLY A 45 -2.88 14.02 11.64
N GLY A 46 -2.11 15.03 12.04
CA GLY A 46 -0.75 14.85 12.59
C GLY A 46 -0.74 14.23 13.99
N GLU A 47 -1.70 14.58 14.82
CA GLU A 47 -1.87 14.07 16.18
C GLU A 47 -2.19 12.58 16.14
N SER A 48 -3.09 12.19 15.24
CA SER A 48 -3.44 10.80 14.96
C SER A 48 -2.22 9.96 14.63
N TRP A 49 -1.31 10.49 13.80
CA TRP A 49 -0.08 9.80 13.45
C TRP A 49 0.86 9.63 14.65
N LEU A 50 0.97 10.65 15.52
CA LEU A 50 1.75 10.56 16.77
C LEU A 50 1.15 9.57 17.77
N LEU A 51 -0.17 9.37 17.74
CA LEU A 51 -0.89 8.48 18.65
C LEU A 51 -0.99 7.04 18.14
N GLU A 52 -0.72 6.78 16.86
CA GLU A 52 -0.76 5.44 16.27
C GLU A 52 0.16 4.43 16.99
N PRO A 53 1.43 4.76 17.32
CA PRO A 53 2.29 3.82 18.05
C PRO A 53 1.80 3.46 19.45
N PHE A 54 1.00 4.34 20.09
CA PHE A 54 0.42 4.08 21.41
C PHE A 54 -0.75 3.10 21.29
N TRP A 55 -1.54 3.22 20.22
CA TRP A 55 -2.58 2.26 19.90
C TRP A 55 -1.97 0.90 19.55
N GLU A 56 -0.96 0.88 18.69
CA GLU A 56 -0.23 -0.35 18.34
C GLU A 56 0.37 -1.04 19.57
N TYR A 57 0.94 -0.26 20.51
CA TYR A 57 1.42 -0.81 21.78
C TYR A 57 0.31 -1.58 22.52
N TYR A 58 -0.90 -1.02 22.60
CA TYR A 58 -2.05 -1.72 23.17
C TYR A 58 -2.44 -2.97 22.36
N GLU A 59 -2.48 -2.90 21.02
CA GLU A 59 -2.83 -4.04 20.17
C GLU A 59 -1.85 -5.21 20.30
N VAL A 60 -0.57 -4.92 20.54
CA VAL A 60 0.50 -5.91 20.73
C VAL A 60 0.51 -6.45 22.16
N THR A 61 0.32 -5.61 23.18
CA THR A 61 0.48 -6.01 24.59
C THR A 61 -0.84 -6.44 25.25
N GLY A 62 -1.94 -5.80 24.89
CA GLY A 62 -3.22 -5.83 25.60
C GLY A 62 -3.20 -5.07 26.93
N ASP A 63 -2.26 -4.15 27.15
CA ASP A 63 -2.14 -3.38 28.39
C ASP A 63 -3.29 -2.36 28.52
N THR A 64 -4.35 -2.77 29.21
CA THR A 64 -5.51 -1.91 29.48
C THR A 64 -5.22 -0.79 30.49
N THR A 65 -4.15 -0.90 31.28
CA THR A 65 -3.74 0.17 32.20
C THR A 65 -3.08 1.29 31.41
N PHE A 66 -2.13 0.95 30.52
CA PHE A 66 -1.58 1.92 29.57
C PHE A 66 -2.68 2.56 28.73
N LEU A 67 -3.62 1.76 28.23
CA LEU A 67 -4.75 2.28 27.46
C LEU A 67 -5.59 3.30 28.26
N ALA A 68 -5.91 3.00 29.52
CA ALA A 68 -6.75 3.87 30.35
C ALA A 68 -6.03 5.13 30.86
N ASP A 69 -4.74 5.02 31.19
CA ASP A 69 -4.00 6.04 31.92
C ASP A 69 -3.09 6.89 31.02
N LYS A 70 -2.70 6.38 29.84
CA LYS A 70 -1.80 7.06 28.90
C LYS A 70 -2.47 7.39 27.58
N TYR A 71 -3.11 6.42 26.95
CA TYR A 71 -3.69 6.62 25.62
C TYR A 71 -5.04 7.36 25.68
N TYR A 72 -5.97 6.92 26.53
CA TYR A 72 -7.32 7.47 26.57
C TYR A 72 -7.38 8.99 26.79
N PRO A 73 -6.62 9.58 27.73
CA PRO A 73 -6.64 11.03 27.91
C PRO A 73 -6.25 11.78 26.63
N LEU A 74 -5.24 11.30 25.91
CA LEU A 74 -4.73 11.93 24.67
C LEU A 74 -5.71 11.77 23.51
N ILE A 75 -6.23 10.56 23.27
CA ILE A 75 -7.14 10.32 22.16
C ILE A 75 -8.52 10.97 22.40
N ARG A 76 -8.92 11.13 23.68
CA ARG A 76 -10.15 11.85 24.04
C ARG A 76 -10.10 13.31 23.62
N ASP A 77 -8.96 13.97 23.76
CA ASP A 77 -8.80 15.36 23.31
C ASP A 77 -9.03 15.49 21.79
N MET A 78 -8.67 14.49 21.00
CA MET A 78 -8.99 14.48 19.57
C MET A 78 -10.51 14.42 19.29
N GLY A 79 -11.29 13.79 20.17
CA GLY A 79 -12.75 13.82 20.09
C GLY A 79 -13.32 15.23 20.23
N ASP A 80 -12.77 16.02 21.16
CA ASP A 80 -13.15 17.43 21.34
C ASP A 80 -12.67 18.29 20.17
N PHE A 81 -11.48 18.03 19.64
CA PHE A 81 -10.97 18.71 18.46
C PHE A 81 -11.88 18.51 17.24
N TYR A 82 -12.20 17.26 16.87
CA TYR A 82 -13.06 17.00 15.71
C TYR A 82 -14.53 17.38 15.94
N GLU A 83 -15.01 17.44 17.19
CA GLU A 83 -16.30 18.04 17.50
C GLU A 83 -16.39 19.50 17.06
N ASP A 84 -15.33 20.28 17.33
CA ASP A 84 -15.27 21.71 17.07
C ASP A 84 -14.76 22.05 15.66
N PHE A 85 -13.92 21.19 15.07
CA PHE A 85 -13.35 21.39 13.74
C PHE A 85 -14.31 20.95 12.62
N LEU A 86 -14.89 19.75 12.73
CA LEU A 86 -15.80 19.20 11.71
C LEU A 86 -17.22 19.72 11.92
N THR A 87 -17.47 20.96 11.49
CA THR A 87 -18.77 21.65 11.68
C THR A 87 -19.49 21.98 10.38
N ARG A 88 -18.86 21.73 9.23
CA ARG A 88 -19.42 21.97 7.90
C ARG A 88 -19.61 20.63 7.20
N LYS A 89 -20.74 20.48 6.50
CA LYS A 89 -21.03 19.34 5.64
C LYS A 89 -21.17 19.79 4.19
N ASP A 90 -20.79 18.93 3.26
CA ASP A 90 -21.03 19.09 1.83
C ASP A 90 -22.49 18.76 1.47
N ALA A 91 -22.83 18.85 0.17
CA ALA A 91 -24.18 18.53 -0.31
C ALA A 91 -24.55 17.04 -0.19
N ALA A 92 -23.56 16.15 -0.04
CA ALA A 92 -23.75 14.72 0.18
C ALA A 92 -23.88 14.37 1.68
N GLY A 93 -23.72 15.35 2.57
CA GLY A 93 -23.81 15.18 4.02
C GLY A 93 -22.51 14.73 4.68
N ASN A 94 -21.38 14.74 3.96
CA ASN A 94 -20.07 14.45 4.54
C ASN A 94 -19.47 15.69 5.17
N TYR A 95 -18.79 15.55 6.30
CA TYR A 95 -18.02 16.61 6.91
C TYR A 95 -16.89 17.10 5.99
N VAL A 96 -16.55 18.37 6.09
CA VAL A 96 -15.53 19.00 5.25
C VAL A 96 -14.37 19.48 6.12
N PHE A 97 -13.14 19.10 5.74
CA PHE A 97 -11.91 19.64 6.31
C PHE A 97 -11.60 20.98 5.63
N ALA A 98 -12.24 22.04 6.13
CA ALA A 98 -12.12 23.40 5.61
C ALA A 98 -10.80 24.05 6.09
N GLY A 99 -9.72 23.80 5.35
CA GLY A 99 -8.36 24.11 5.74
C GLY A 99 -7.64 22.81 6.11
N SER A 100 -7.08 22.17 5.09
CA SER A 100 -6.47 20.85 5.15
C SER A 100 -5.21 20.84 4.31
N ILE A 101 -4.22 20.03 4.67
CA ILE A 101 -2.99 19.92 3.87
C ILE A 101 -2.62 18.47 3.65
N SER A 102 -2.08 18.18 2.47
CA SER A 102 -1.25 17.00 2.29
C SER A 102 0.18 17.43 2.60
N PRO A 103 0.83 16.94 3.67
CA PRO A 103 2.10 17.44 4.15
C PRO A 103 3.12 17.73 3.03
N GLU A 104 3.51 19.00 2.93
CA GLU A 104 4.50 19.54 1.98
C GLU A 104 4.19 19.37 0.49
N ASN A 105 3.03 18.80 0.13
CA ASN A 105 2.58 18.61 -1.23
C ASN A 105 1.58 19.70 -1.65
N THR A 106 1.55 20.01 -2.94
CA THR A 106 0.65 21.01 -3.52
C THR A 106 -0.03 20.42 -4.76
N PRO A 107 -1.37 20.51 -4.86
CA PRO A 107 -2.06 20.08 -6.08
C PRO A 107 -1.61 20.97 -7.25
N PRO A 108 -1.31 20.44 -8.46
CA PRO A 108 -0.90 21.24 -9.61
C PRO A 108 -1.84 22.42 -9.89
N GLY A 109 -1.26 23.61 -10.00
CA GLY A 109 -1.99 24.87 -10.19
C GLY A 109 -2.78 25.35 -8.98
N GLY A 110 -2.59 24.75 -7.80
CA GLY A 110 -3.21 25.14 -6.53
C GLY A 110 -2.22 25.73 -5.53
N VAL A 111 -2.61 25.71 -4.25
CA VAL A 111 -1.81 26.15 -3.11
C VAL A 111 -1.74 25.01 -2.06
N PRO A 112 -0.74 25.01 -1.15
CA PRO A 112 -0.61 23.95 -0.15
C PRO A 112 -1.82 23.79 0.76
N LEU A 113 -2.50 24.91 1.10
CA LEU A 113 -3.73 24.91 1.87
C LEU A 113 -4.93 24.52 0.99
N ALA A 114 -5.39 23.29 1.16
CA ALA A 114 -6.42 22.67 0.36
C ALA A 114 -7.65 22.28 1.22
N VAL A 115 -8.49 21.41 0.65
CA VAL A 115 -9.67 20.83 1.30
C VAL A 115 -9.57 19.32 1.19
N ASN A 116 -9.94 18.62 2.27
CA ASN A 116 -10.09 17.17 2.28
C ASN A 116 -8.84 16.40 1.81
N SER A 117 -7.65 16.70 2.32
CA SER A 117 -6.49 15.83 2.08
C SER A 117 -6.76 14.44 2.65
N VAL A 118 -6.34 13.39 1.95
CA VAL A 118 -6.47 12.01 2.45
C VAL A 118 -5.68 11.80 3.74
N TYR A 119 -4.58 12.55 3.92
CA TYR A 119 -3.81 12.56 5.16
C TYR A 119 -4.69 12.94 6.36
N ASP A 120 -5.43 14.05 6.29
CA ASP A 120 -6.27 14.52 7.39
C ASP A 120 -7.51 13.64 7.59
N ILE A 121 -8.13 13.19 6.48
CA ILE A 121 -9.30 12.28 6.55
C ILE A 121 -8.94 10.97 7.26
N SER A 122 -7.82 10.36 6.86
CA SER A 122 -7.37 9.09 7.46
C SER A 122 -6.92 9.26 8.91
N GLY A 123 -6.25 10.37 9.23
CA GLY A 123 -5.95 10.73 10.61
C GLY A 123 -7.21 10.85 11.47
N ALA A 124 -8.25 11.54 10.99
CA ALA A 124 -9.50 11.69 11.73
C ALA A 124 -10.24 10.35 11.89
N LYS A 125 -10.22 9.52 10.84
CA LYS A 125 -10.83 8.19 10.87
C LYS A 125 -10.15 7.28 11.89
N PHE A 126 -8.81 7.25 11.90
CA PHE A 126 -8.04 6.56 12.93
C PHE A 126 -8.40 7.07 14.33
N ALA A 127 -8.35 8.39 14.56
CA ALA A 127 -8.55 8.95 15.89
C ALA A 127 -9.97 8.72 16.42
N LEU A 128 -11.00 8.95 15.61
CA LEU A 128 -12.39 8.75 16.02
C LEU A 128 -12.70 7.26 16.24
N SER A 129 -12.20 6.36 15.38
CA SER A 129 -12.45 4.93 15.52
C SER A 129 -11.80 4.34 16.78
N THR A 130 -10.53 4.67 17.03
CA THR A 130 -9.79 4.21 18.21
C THR A 130 -10.29 4.87 19.50
N LEU A 131 -10.70 6.14 19.47
CA LEU A 131 -11.38 6.81 20.58
C LEU A 131 -12.67 6.06 20.96
N ILE A 132 -13.56 5.82 19.98
CA ILE A 132 -14.83 5.15 20.21
C ILE A 132 -14.59 3.74 20.76
N GLN A 133 -13.65 3.00 20.18
CA GLN A 133 -13.30 1.66 20.65
C GLN A 133 -12.78 1.68 22.08
N THR A 134 -11.89 2.61 22.40
CA THR A 134 -11.30 2.76 23.74
C THR A 134 -12.36 3.18 24.76
N ALA A 135 -13.20 4.16 24.42
CA ALA A 135 -14.30 4.63 25.26
C ALA A 135 -15.27 3.49 25.61
N ARG A 136 -15.66 2.68 24.62
CA ARG A 136 -16.50 1.47 24.83
C ARG A 136 -15.81 0.45 25.73
N LEU A 137 -14.53 0.17 25.49
CA LEU A 137 -13.77 -0.82 26.26
C LEU A 137 -13.61 -0.40 27.74
N LEU A 138 -13.41 0.90 27.99
CA LEU A 138 -13.22 1.45 29.34
C LEU A 138 -14.53 1.85 30.02
N GLY A 139 -15.67 1.82 29.32
CA GLY A 139 -16.96 2.26 29.84
C GLY A 139 -17.00 3.77 30.13
N ARG A 140 -16.35 4.60 29.30
CA ARG A 140 -16.25 6.06 29.47
C ARG A 140 -16.98 6.81 28.35
N ASP A 141 -17.43 8.04 28.64
CA ASP A 141 -18.02 8.99 27.68
C ASP A 141 -19.14 8.40 26.79
N ALA A 142 -20.02 7.58 27.39
CA ALA A 142 -21.09 6.89 26.68
C ALA A 142 -22.06 7.84 25.95
N ASP A 143 -22.26 9.04 26.49
CA ASP A 143 -23.08 10.11 25.91
C ASP A 143 -22.41 10.80 24.71
N LYS A 144 -21.07 10.75 24.62
CA LYS A 144 -20.30 11.34 23.51
C LYS A 144 -20.08 10.39 22.34
N ILE A 145 -20.07 9.07 22.58
CA ILE A 145 -19.88 8.07 21.52
C ILE A 145 -20.78 8.31 20.29
N PRO A 146 -22.09 8.59 20.41
CA PRO A 146 -22.94 8.87 19.25
C PRO A 146 -22.51 10.11 18.46
N VAL A 147 -21.96 11.13 19.14
CA VAL A 147 -21.47 12.39 18.52
C VAL A 147 -20.23 12.11 17.69
N TRP A 148 -19.28 11.33 18.21
CA TRP A 148 -18.08 10.92 17.49
C TRP A 148 -18.39 9.95 16.36
N GLN A 149 -19.33 9.03 16.57
CA GLN A 149 -19.77 8.07 15.55
C GLN A 149 -20.39 8.80 14.35
N ASP A 150 -21.22 9.83 14.57
CA ASP A 150 -21.76 10.65 13.46
C ASP A 150 -20.64 11.29 12.61
N ARG A 151 -19.55 11.74 13.24
CA ARG A 151 -18.40 12.29 12.50
C ARG A 151 -17.67 11.23 11.70
N LEU A 152 -17.39 10.10 12.34
CA LEU A 152 -16.74 8.95 11.71
C LEU A 152 -17.53 8.42 10.50
N ASP A 153 -18.85 8.28 10.65
CA ASP A 153 -19.73 7.73 9.61
C ASP A 153 -19.92 8.68 8.42
N HIS A 154 -19.65 9.98 8.61
CA HIS A 154 -19.80 11.01 7.59
C HIS A 154 -18.47 11.71 7.26
N LEU A 155 -17.32 11.03 7.40
CA LEU A 155 -16.06 11.55 6.84
C LEU A 155 -16.10 11.47 5.30
N PRO A 156 -15.37 12.36 4.58
CA PRO A 156 -15.25 12.25 3.14
C PRO A 156 -14.73 10.87 2.70
N PRO A 157 -15.26 10.28 1.62
CA PRO A 157 -14.77 9.02 1.10
C PRO A 157 -13.40 9.18 0.42
N TYR A 158 -12.62 8.11 0.37
CA TYR A 158 -11.44 8.04 -0.49
C TYR A 158 -11.87 7.90 -1.96
N LEU A 159 -11.43 8.84 -2.80
CA LEU A 159 -11.80 8.89 -4.22
C LEU A 159 -10.76 8.20 -5.09
N VAL A 160 -11.18 7.75 -6.27
CA VAL A 160 -10.30 7.26 -7.33
C VAL A 160 -10.31 8.31 -8.44
N ASN A 161 -9.14 8.75 -8.87
CA ASN A 161 -8.98 9.78 -9.87
C ASN A 161 -9.01 9.21 -11.30
N ASN A 162 -8.93 10.09 -12.30
CA ASN A 162 -8.96 9.73 -13.72
C ASN A 162 -7.74 8.90 -14.18
N ASP A 163 -6.67 8.88 -13.39
CA ASP A 163 -5.52 8.02 -13.65
C ASP A 163 -5.72 6.59 -13.11
N GLY A 164 -6.85 6.30 -12.47
CA GLY A 164 -7.10 5.05 -11.75
C GLY A 164 -6.38 4.98 -10.40
N ALA A 165 -5.75 6.06 -9.94
CA ALA A 165 -5.04 6.14 -8.67
C ALA A 165 -5.93 6.65 -7.53
N LEU A 166 -5.55 6.39 -6.28
CA LEU A 166 -6.20 7.03 -5.14
C LEU A 166 -6.01 8.56 -5.23
N ALA A 167 -7.07 9.35 -5.11
CA ALA A 167 -6.93 10.80 -5.11
C ALA A 167 -6.29 11.26 -3.79
N GLU A 168 -5.27 12.11 -3.84
CA GLU A 168 -4.61 12.66 -2.65
C GLU A 168 -5.48 13.72 -1.93
N TRP A 169 -6.41 14.33 -2.67
CA TRP A 169 -7.42 15.25 -2.15
C TRP A 169 -8.82 14.76 -2.54
N ALA A 170 -9.66 14.47 -1.55
CA ALA A 170 -11.05 14.04 -1.74
C ALA A 170 -11.99 15.26 -1.90
N TRP A 171 -11.74 16.05 -2.95
CA TRP A 171 -12.54 17.22 -3.30
C TRP A 171 -12.69 17.33 -4.83
N PRO A 172 -13.89 17.62 -5.37
CA PRO A 172 -14.14 17.55 -6.83
C PRO A 172 -13.13 18.31 -7.71
N ASP A 173 -12.71 19.51 -7.30
CA ASP A 173 -11.76 20.32 -8.08
C ASP A 173 -10.29 19.92 -7.92
N LEU A 174 -10.01 18.98 -7.01
CA LEU A 174 -8.67 18.55 -6.61
C LEU A 174 -8.41 17.04 -6.81
N GLU A 175 -9.46 16.23 -6.97
CA GLU A 175 -9.35 14.77 -7.00
C GLU A 175 -8.42 14.26 -8.13
N ASN A 176 -8.32 15.02 -9.22
CA ASN A 176 -7.49 14.71 -10.38
C ASN A 176 -6.14 15.44 -10.40
N LYS A 177 -5.64 15.87 -9.23
CA LYS A 177 -4.46 16.74 -9.11
C LYS A 177 -3.31 16.12 -8.30
N ASN A 178 -3.14 14.80 -8.37
CA ASN A 178 -2.01 14.15 -7.70
C ASN A 178 -0.66 14.65 -8.25
N ASN A 179 0.29 14.91 -7.36
CA ASN A 179 1.69 15.15 -7.71
C ASN A 179 2.53 13.93 -7.30
N TYR A 180 2.56 12.91 -8.16
CA TYR A 180 3.21 11.63 -7.86
C TYR A 180 4.71 11.75 -7.58
N GLN A 181 5.38 12.75 -8.16
CA GLN A 181 6.84 12.91 -8.07
C GLN A 181 7.32 13.50 -6.74
N HIS A 182 6.40 14.00 -5.93
CA HIS A 182 6.75 14.56 -4.62
C HIS A 182 7.32 13.50 -3.67
N ARG A 183 8.23 13.85 -2.76
CA ARG A 183 8.81 12.88 -1.81
C ARG A 183 7.79 12.20 -0.89
N HIS A 184 6.71 12.89 -0.52
CA HIS A 184 5.72 12.36 0.40
C HIS A 184 4.72 11.43 -0.30
N SER A 185 4.21 10.48 0.48
CA SER A 185 3.12 9.57 0.08
C SER A 185 1.93 9.72 1.03
N SER A 186 1.65 10.95 1.45
CA SER A 186 0.61 11.31 2.43
C SER A 186 -0.81 10.87 2.00
N GLY A 187 -1.06 10.80 0.69
CA GLY A 187 -2.29 10.22 0.13
C GLY A 187 -2.47 8.73 0.40
N LEU A 188 -1.42 8.02 0.83
CA LEU A 188 -1.42 6.58 1.08
C LEU A 188 -1.34 6.21 2.58
N MET A 189 -1.51 7.19 3.49
CA MET A 189 -1.67 6.91 4.92
C MET A 189 -2.77 5.88 5.26
N PRO A 190 -3.91 5.79 4.53
CA PRO A 190 -4.89 4.72 4.76
C PRO A 190 -4.36 3.31 4.48
N VAL A 191 -3.25 3.15 3.76
CA VAL A 191 -2.60 1.86 3.51
C VAL A 191 -1.63 1.56 4.63
N TRP A 192 -0.67 2.44 4.88
CA TRP A 192 0.29 2.31 5.99
C TRP A 192 0.55 3.69 6.62
N PRO A 193 0.46 3.82 7.96
CA PRO A 193 0.37 2.74 8.94
C PRO A 193 -1.07 2.29 9.29
N TYR A 194 -2.10 3.02 8.87
CA TYR A 194 -3.46 2.78 9.38
C TYR A 194 -4.12 1.50 8.88
N ARG A 195 -3.67 0.94 7.74
CA ARG A 195 -4.19 -0.30 7.14
C ARG A 195 -5.72 -0.31 7.00
N GLU A 196 -6.33 0.82 6.70
CA GLU A 196 -7.76 0.92 6.42
C GLU A 196 -8.13 0.30 5.07
N ILE A 197 -7.27 0.47 4.07
CA ILE A 197 -7.47 -0.06 2.72
C ILE A 197 -6.83 -1.45 2.64
N THR A 198 -7.64 -2.48 2.52
CA THR A 198 -7.19 -3.85 2.20
C THR A 198 -7.95 -4.40 1.00
N PRO A 199 -7.46 -5.45 0.33
CA PRO A 199 -8.17 -6.02 -0.81
C PRO A 199 -9.47 -6.73 -0.40
N GLU A 200 -9.59 -7.18 0.86
CA GLU A 200 -10.79 -7.83 1.37
C GLU A 200 -11.93 -6.84 1.61
N THR A 201 -11.63 -5.64 2.12
CA THR A 201 -12.64 -4.64 2.48
C THR A 201 -12.80 -3.51 1.46
N ASN A 202 -11.74 -3.20 0.71
CA ASN A 202 -11.64 -2.02 -0.15
C ASN A 202 -10.94 -2.33 -1.48
N ALA A 203 -11.33 -3.40 -2.17
CA ALA A 203 -10.64 -3.89 -3.37
C ALA A 203 -10.39 -2.81 -4.47
N ALA A 204 -11.35 -1.91 -4.69
CA ALA A 204 -11.19 -0.83 -5.68
C ALA A 204 -10.15 0.20 -5.24
N GLN A 205 -10.22 0.69 -4.00
CA GLN A 205 -9.25 1.62 -3.45
C GLN A 205 -7.87 0.98 -3.26
N PHE A 206 -7.80 -0.32 -2.97
CA PHE A 206 -6.54 -1.07 -2.88
C PHE A 206 -5.82 -1.08 -4.23
N ARG A 207 -6.53 -1.39 -5.31
CA ARG A 207 -5.98 -1.27 -6.68
C ARG A 207 -5.59 0.18 -7.00
N ALA A 208 -6.40 1.15 -6.60
CA ALA A 208 -6.08 2.56 -6.82
C ALA A 208 -4.83 3.01 -6.04
N ALA A 209 -4.60 2.48 -4.85
CA ALA A 209 -3.39 2.72 -4.08
C ALA A 209 -2.15 2.07 -4.72
N GLN A 210 -2.29 0.85 -5.29
CA GLN A 210 -1.24 0.24 -6.12
C GLN A 210 -0.88 1.14 -7.31
N VAL A 211 -1.88 1.65 -8.05
CA VAL A 211 -1.66 2.57 -9.19
C VAL A 211 -0.97 3.87 -8.73
N PHE A 212 -1.34 4.42 -7.56
CA PHE A 212 -0.65 5.59 -6.99
C PHE A 212 0.84 5.30 -6.80
N LEU A 213 1.18 4.20 -6.12
CA LEU A 213 2.56 3.85 -5.83
C LEU A 213 3.34 3.49 -7.10
N GLN A 214 2.73 2.80 -8.06
CA GLN A 214 3.31 2.53 -9.38
C GLN A 214 3.70 3.82 -10.11
N LYS A 215 2.82 4.85 -10.08
CA LYS A 215 3.12 6.16 -10.69
C LYS A 215 4.24 6.90 -9.97
N LYS A 216 4.38 6.74 -8.64
CA LYS A 216 5.57 7.24 -7.93
C LYS A 216 6.83 6.50 -8.38
N ASP A 217 6.75 5.18 -8.56
CA ASP A 217 7.87 4.31 -8.92
C ASP A 217 8.38 4.50 -10.35
N GLN A 218 7.50 4.87 -11.29
CA GLN A 218 7.88 5.31 -12.64
C GLN A 218 8.60 6.66 -12.64
N GLY A 219 8.38 7.43 -11.57
CA GLY A 219 8.98 8.73 -11.34
C GLY A 219 10.43 8.71 -10.88
N SER A 220 11.04 9.88 -10.89
CA SER A 220 12.22 10.11 -10.06
C SER A 220 11.74 10.50 -8.68
N TYR A 221 11.68 9.53 -7.75
CA TYR A 221 11.58 9.89 -6.32
C TYR A 221 12.62 10.98 -6.04
N GLU A 222 12.16 12.12 -5.53
CA GLU A 222 13.01 13.04 -4.78
C GLU A 222 13.92 12.19 -3.87
N ASN A 223 15.22 12.48 -3.84
CA ASN A 223 16.26 11.65 -3.22
C ASN A 223 16.22 11.64 -1.67
N ALA A 224 15.06 11.93 -1.08
CA ALA A 224 14.83 11.88 0.35
C ALA A 224 14.59 10.42 0.80
N GLY A 225 15.38 9.96 1.77
CA GLY A 225 15.34 8.61 2.30
C GLY A 225 13.97 8.24 2.86
N HIS A 226 13.34 9.11 3.64
CA HIS A 226 12.00 8.84 4.20
C HIS A 226 10.93 8.55 3.14
N GLY A 227 10.96 9.22 1.98
CA GLY A 227 10.00 8.99 0.90
C GLY A 227 10.11 7.58 0.32
N LEU A 228 11.36 7.11 0.15
CA LEU A 228 11.65 5.73 -0.26
C LEU A 228 11.30 4.71 0.83
N LEU A 229 11.53 5.01 2.10
CA LEU A 229 11.16 4.11 3.21
C LEU A 229 9.65 3.94 3.32
N HIS A 230 8.91 5.04 3.31
CA HIS A 230 7.45 5.01 3.35
C HIS A 230 6.91 4.28 2.12
N GLY A 231 7.46 4.55 0.93
CA GLY A 231 7.15 3.79 -0.28
C GLY A 231 7.42 2.28 -0.16
N ALA A 232 8.44 1.85 0.59
CA ALA A 232 8.72 0.42 0.80
C ALA A 232 7.75 -0.22 1.79
N LEU A 233 7.35 0.50 2.85
CA LEU A 233 6.30 0.06 3.78
C LEU A 233 4.96 -0.06 3.07
N LEU A 234 4.62 0.92 2.23
CA LEU A 234 3.42 0.91 1.38
C LEU A 234 3.47 -0.25 0.39
N ALA A 235 4.61 -0.49 -0.27
CA ALA A 235 4.76 -1.61 -1.21
C ALA A 235 4.55 -2.97 -0.55
N ALA A 236 5.03 -3.14 0.70
CA ALA A 236 4.80 -4.37 1.46
C ALA A 236 3.31 -4.59 1.74
N ASP A 237 2.58 -3.55 2.14
CA ASP A 237 1.14 -3.62 2.43
C ASP A 237 0.24 -3.62 1.18
N LEU A 238 0.80 -3.31 0.00
CA LEU A 238 0.12 -3.31 -1.30
C LEU A 238 0.39 -4.56 -2.15
N ASP A 239 1.01 -5.60 -1.59
CA ASP A 239 1.41 -6.81 -2.32
C ASP A 239 2.32 -6.50 -3.53
N MET A 240 3.28 -5.58 -3.37
CA MET A 240 4.22 -5.15 -4.43
C MET A 240 5.67 -5.52 -4.11
N PRO A 241 6.03 -6.82 -4.08
CA PRO A 241 7.36 -7.30 -3.65
C PRO A 241 8.52 -6.76 -4.50
N ASP A 242 8.31 -6.51 -5.80
CA ASP A 242 9.33 -5.93 -6.68
C ASP A 242 9.62 -4.47 -6.31
N SER A 243 8.58 -3.73 -5.93
CA SER A 243 8.69 -2.35 -5.46
C SER A 243 9.41 -2.28 -4.11
N VAL A 244 9.16 -3.22 -3.18
CA VAL A 244 9.94 -3.39 -1.95
C VAL A 244 11.41 -3.65 -2.28
N GLY A 245 11.67 -4.65 -3.14
CA GLY A 245 13.02 -5.05 -3.53
C GLY A 245 13.82 -3.92 -4.17
N ALA A 246 13.22 -3.20 -5.12
CA ALA A 246 13.84 -2.07 -5.79
C ALA A 246 14.25 -0.96 -4.83
N LYS A 247 13.40 -0.63 -3.85
CA LYS A 247 13.69 0.40 -2.83
C LYS A 247 14.78 -0.03 -1.86
N LEU A 248 14.75 -1.27 -1.36
CA LEU A 248 15.81 -1.82 -0.52
C LEU A 248 17.15 -1.88 -1.26
N LEU A 249 17.15 -2.30 -2.54
CA LEU A 249 18.33 -2.27 -3.40
C LEU A 249 18.86 -0.86 -3.60
N ARG A 250 17.98 0.14 -3.72
CA ARG A 250 18.39 1.54 -3.81
C ARG A 250 19.10 2.00 -2.53
N PHE A 251 18.59 1.69 -1.34
CA PHE A 251 19.29 2.01 -0.09
C PHE A 251 20.64 1.30 0.04
N ALA A 252 20.78 0.12 -0.53
CA ALA A 252 22.06 -0.61 -0.54
C ALA A 252 23.09 -0.05 -1.55
N LYS A 253 22.63 0.65 -2.60
CA LYS A 253 23.48 1.17 -3.69
C LYS A 253 23.77 2.66 -3.56
N ASP A 254 22.79 3.44 -3.15
CA ASP A 254 22.88 4.90 -3.03
C ASP A 254 23.55 5.27 -1.70
N ASP A 255 24.24 6.42 -1.69
CA ASP A 255 25.11 6.85 -0.58
C ASP A 255 24.34 7.50 0.58
N TYR A 256 23.42 6.75 1.21
CA TYR A 256 22.66 7.17 2.39
C TYR A 256 23.34 6.82 3.72
N TYR A 257 24.21 5.80 3.73
CA TYR A 257 24.85 5.29 4.95
C TYR A 257 26.24 5.90 5.13
N TYR A 258 26.46 6.52 6.29
CA TYR A 258 27.79 6.87 6.74
C TYR A 258 28.57 5.59 7.10
N SER A 259 29.91 5.69 7.14
CA SER A 259 30.77 4.58 7.60
C SER A 259 30.49 4.13 9.04
N SER A 260 29.83 4.97 9.83
CA SER A 260 29.36 4.66 11.19
C SER A 260 28.03 3.89 11.24
N MET A 261 27.42 3.58 10.10
CA MET A 261 26.04 3.08 9.96
C MET A 261 24.94 4.06 10.39
N ALA A 262 25.29 5.32 10.72
CA ALA A 262 24.31 6.40 10.72
C ALA A 262 23.81 6.65 9.29
N THR A 263 22.72 7.40 9.15
CA THR A 263 22.12 7.67 7.85
C THR A 263 21.93 9.16 7.58
N SER A 264 21.68 9.50 6.31
CA SER A 264 21.34 10.84 5.87
C SER A 264 19.92 10.90 5.29
N HIS A 265 19.32 12.08 5.37
CA HIS A 265 18.02 12.37 4.81
C HIS A 265 18.06 12.34 3.28
N TYR A 266 19.13 12.83 2.65
CA TYR A 266 19.35 12.73 1.21
C TYR A 266 20.59 11.89 0.91
N ASN A 267 20.66 11.26 -0.26
CA ASN A 267 21.87 10.56 -0.69
C ASN A 267 23.09 11.50 -0.82
N GLY A 268 24.30 10.93 -0.85
CA GLY A 268 25.56 11.68 -0.83
C GLY A 268 25.84 12.30 0.54
N HIS A 269 25.39 11.64 1.62
CA HIS A 269 25.52 12.09 3.02
C HIS A 269 24.97 13.50 3.28
N ASN A 270 23.99 13.93 2.49
CA ASN A 270 23.46 15.28 2.56
C ASN A 270 22.34 15.34 3.61
N THR A 271 22.57 16.11 4.68
CA THR A 271 21.73 16.24 5.88
C THR A 271 21.68 14.96 6.72
N PHE A 272 22.28 14.98 7.91
CA PHE A 272 22.21 13.87 8.86
C PHE A 272 20.75 13.62 9.31
N ALA A 273 20.28 12.36 9.24
CA ALA A 273 18.96 11.95 9.73
C ALA A 273 18.92 10.44 10.04
N THR A 274 18.18 10.04 11.07
CA THR A 274 18.10 8.64 11.52
C THR A 274 16.88 7.90 10.98
N ASP A 275 16.12 8.50 10.07
CA ASP A 275 14.91 7.91 9.47
C ASP A 275 15.21 6.57 8.79
N VAL A 276 16.23 6.52 7.92
CA VAL A 276 16.62 5.31 7.18
C VAL A 276 17.04 4.18 8.12
N VAL A 277 17.98 4.42 9.03
CA VAL A 277 18.48 3.36 9.93
C VAL A 277 17.37 2.81 10.84
N ASN A 278 16.41 3.65 11.24
CA ASN A 278 15.33 3.24 12.14
C ASN A 278 14.18 2.52 11.40
N SER A 279 13.94 2.81 10.12
CA SER A 279 12.75 2.30 9.42
C SER A 279 13.01 1.03 8.60
N VAL A 280 14.26 0.78 8.17
CA VAL A 280 14.61 -0.44 7.42
C VAL A 280 14.25 -1.73 8.18
N PRO A 281 14.47 -1.86 9.51
CA PRO A 281 13.99 -3.01 10.26
C PRO A 281 12.46 -3.21 10.15
N THR A 282 11.69 -2.13 10.17
CA THR A 282 10.23 -2.18 9.99
C THR A 282 9.86 -2.63 8.58
N VAL A 283 10.52 -2.14 7.53
CA VAL A 283 10.32 -2.64 6.16
C VAL A 283 10.57 -4.14 6.08
N MET A 284 11.64 -4.64 6.71
CA MET A 284 11.95 -6.06 6.75
C MET A 284 10.89 -6.88 7.51
N MET A 285 10.31 -6.33 8.57
CA MET A 285 9.21 -6.98 9.28
C MET A 285 7.94 -7.01 8.43
N GLU A 286 7.54 -5.87 7.85
CA GLU A 286 6.29 -5.73 7.10
C GLU A 286 6.29 -6.54 5.80
N MET A 287 7.44 -6.65 5.12
CA MET A 287 7.54 -7.50 3.91
C MET A 287 7.42 -9.00 4.22
N LEU A 288 7.67 -9.41 5.46
CA LEU A 288 7.67 -10.81 5.91
C LEU A 288 6.38 -11.20 6.62
N ALA A 289 5.78 -10.31 7.41
CA ALA A 289 4.52 -10.57 8.08
C ALA A 289 3.75 -9.27 8.38
N ALA A 290 2.58 -9.13 7.75
CA ALA A 290 1.62 -8.07 8.04
C ALA A 290 0.63 -8.56 9.10
N THR A 291 0.37 -7.75 10.14
CA THR A 291 -0.52 -8.15 11.24
C THR A 291 -1.59 -7.11 11.55
N LYS A 292 -2.77 -7.59 11.95
CA LYS A 292 -3.86 -6.84 12.57
C LYS A 292 -4.45 -7.69 13.70
N PRO A 293 -5.18 -7.11 14.67
CA PRO A 293 -5.91 -7.93 15.63
C PRO A 293 -6.78 -8.98 14.93
N GLY A 294 -6.45 -10.26 15.13
CA GLY A 294 -7.18 -11.39 14.53
C GLY A 294 -6.77 -11.78 13.11
N THR A 295 -5.81 -11.10 12.48
CA THR A 295 -5.35 -11.43 11.12
C THR A 295 -3.82 -11.44 11.03
N LEU A 296 -3.28 -12.47 10.38
CA LEU A 296 -1.88 -12.60 10.03
C LEU A 296 -1.76 -12.87 8.54
N GLU A 297 -0.90 -12.14 7.87
CA GLU A 297 -0.46 -12.42 6.53
C GLU A 297 1.05 -12.67 6.52
N LEU A 298 1.48 -13.66 5.73
CA LEU A 298 2.88 -14.04 5.63
C LEU A 298 3.40 -13.76 4.23
N LEU A 299 4.62 -13.23 4.19
CA LEU A 299 5.38 -12.93 2.97
C LEU A 299 4.64 -12.01 1.97
N PRO A 300 3.93 -10.94 2.41
CA PRO A 300 3.19 -10.08 1.49
C PRO A 300 4.10 -9.32 0.51
N GLY A 301 5.31 -8.98 0.95
CA GLY A 301 6.26 -8.15 0.20
C GLY A 301 7.61 -8.82 -0.06
N LEU A 302 7.72 -10.15 0.00
CA LEU A 302 9.00 -10.86 -0.09
C LEU A 302 9.69 -10.60 -1.45
N PRO A 303 10.84 -9.89 -1.48
CA PRO A 303 11.54 -9.60 -2.74
C PRO A 303 12.08 -10.88 -3.39
N MET A 304 12.06 -10.95 -4.72
CA MET A 304 12.52 -12.12 -5.49
C MET A 304 13.94 -12.60 -5.14
N GLY A 305 14.85 -11.68 -4.81
CA GLY A 305 16.24 -12.01 -4.46
C GLY A 305 16.41 -12.69 -3.09
N LEU A 306 15.41 -12.63 -2.21
CA LEU A 306 15.45 -13.26 -0.88
C LEU A 306 14.80 -14.64 -0.93
N THR A 307 15.47 -15.59 -1.58
CA THR A 307 14.92 -16.93 -1.84
C THR A 307 14.83 -17.84 -0.62
N LYS A 308 15.64 -17.60 0.42
CA LYS A 308 15.65 -18.41 1.63
C LYS A 308 16.04 -17.59 2.84
N GLY A 309 15.36 -17.80 3.96
CA GLY A 309 15.68 -17.10 5.19
C GLY A 309 14.78 -17.48 6.36
N SER A 310 15.01 -16.81 7.48
CA SER A 310 14.17 -16.90 8.66
C SER A 310 14.25 -15.64 9.53
N VAL A 311 13.15 -15.35 10.23
CA VAL A 311 13.04 -14.31 11.26
C VAL A 311 12.36 -14.89 12.50
N SER A 312 12.71 -14.40 13.68
CA SER A 312 12.17 -14.90 14.95
C SER A 312 11.88 -13.77 15.92
N GLY A 313 10.91 -13.99 16.80
CA GLY A 313 10.56 -13.06 17.88
C GLY A 313 9.73 -11.84 17.47
N MET A 314 9.11 -11.85 16.28
CA MET A 314 8.24 -10.74 15.87
C MET A 314 6.93 -10.76 16.67
N LEU A 315 6.53 -9.60 17.19
CA LEU A 315 5.27 -9.45 17.90
C LEU A 315 4.15 -9.09 16.91
N GLY A 316 3.02 -9.78 17.00
CA GLY A 316 1.85 -9.53 16.18
C GLY A 316 0.76 -8.78 16.93
N LYS A 317 0.05 -7.89 16.22
CA LYS A 317 -1.17 -7.24 16.71
C LYS A 317 -2.22 -8.31 17.00
N GLY A 318 -2.93 -8.22 18.12
CA GLY A 318 -3.76 -9.32 18.64
C GLY A 318 -3.03 -10.23 19.62
N ARG A 319 -1.89 -9.79 20.17
CA ARG A 319 -1.20 -10.43 21.31
C ARG A 319 -0.70 -11.85 21.01
N PHE A 320 -0.18 -12.08 19.81
CA PHE A 320 0.55 -13.29 19.47
C PHE A 320 2.01 -12.97 19.11
N THR A 321 2.85 -13.99 19.14
CA THR A 321 4.26 -13.91 18.74
C THR A 321 4.48 -14.85 17.56
N ILE A 322 5.14 -14.35 16.53
CA ILE A 322 5.77 -15.15 15.48
C ILE A 322 7.11 -15.61 16.06
N ASP A 323 7.10 -16.77 16.70
CA ASP A 323 8.29 -17.33 17.35
C ASP A 323 9.38 -17.58 16.31
N ASN A 324 8.98 -18.10 15.14
CA ASN A 324 9.86 -18.26 13.98
C ASN A 324 9.03 -18.30 12.69
N LEU A 325 9.43 -17.52 11.69
CA LEU A 325 9.02 -17.66 10.30
C LEU A 325 10.25 -18.04 9.49
N ALA A 326 10.19 -19.14 8.74
CA ALA A 326 11.24 -19.55 7.80
C ALA A 326 10.64 -19.80 6.41
N TRP A 327 11.38 -19.47 5.36
CA TRP A 327 10.95 -19.69 3.98
C TRP A 327 12.11 -20.22 3.13
N ASP A 328 11.75 -20.98 2.08
CA ASP A 328 12.64 -21.48 1.05
C ASP A 328 11.82 -21.58 -0.24
N THR A 329 12.01 -20.62 -1.14
CA THR A 329 11.29 -20.55 -2.42
C THR A 329 11.72 -21.65 -3.38
N GLY A 330 12.97 -22.13 -3.30
CA GLY A 330 13.46 -23.25 -4.09
C GLY A 330 12.86 -24.59 -3.66
N ALA A 331 12.64 -24.76 -2.35
CA ALA A 331 11.89 -25.89 -1.80
C ALA A 331 10.37 -25.71 -1.85
N HIS A 332 9.88 -24.52 -2.21
CA HIS A 332 8.46 -24.15 -2.22
C HIS A 332 7.78 -24.30 -0.85
N THR A 333 8.47 -23.89 0.20
CA THR A 333 7.98 -24.04 1.58
C THR A 333 8.12 -22.76 2.37
N ALA A 334 7.14 -22.49 3.22
CA ALA A 334 7.31 -21.62 4.37
C ALA A 334 6.78 -22.32 5.63
N LYS A 335 7.31 -21.95 6.77
CA LYS A 335 6.94 -22.51 8.07
C LYS A 335 6.88 -21.40 9.09
N VAL A 336 5.74 -21.25 9.75
CA VAL A 336 5.56 -20.31 10.85
C VAL A 336 5.29 -21.06 12.15
N THR A 337 5.93 -20.63 13.23
CA THR A 337 5.67 -21.06 14.60
C THR A 337 5.07 -19.88 15.35
N LEU A 338 3.93 -20.11 16.00
CA LEU A 338 3.13 -19.07 16.63
C LEU A 338 2.84 -19.43 18.08
N THR A 339 2.89 -18.44 18.97
CA THR A 339 2.40 -18.54 20.35
C THR A 339 1.47 -17.38 20.64
N SER A 340 0.23 -17.68 21.04
CA SER A 340 -0.74 -16.66 21.42
C SER A 340 -0.74 -16.41 22.92
N LYS A 341 -0.91 -15.15 23.37
CA LYS A 341 -1.11 -14.83 24.80
C LYS A 341 -2.57 -14.98 25.25
N THR A 342 -3.50 -15.15 24.31
CA THR A 342 -4.94 -15.29 24.59
C THR A 342 -5.55 -16.42 23.77
N ASP A 343 -6.68 -16.94 24.20
CA ASP A 343 -7.51 -17.76 23.32
C ASP A 343 -8.06 -16.88 22.20
N GLN A 344 -7.84 -17.24 20.94
CA GLN A 344 -8.31 -16.46 19.80
C GLN A 344 -8.37 -17.27 18.51
N ASN A 345 -9.20 -16.82 17.57
CA ASN A 345 -9.16 -17.30 16.20
C ASN A 345 -8.30 -16.35 15.37
N LEU A 346 -7.17 -16.84 14.88
CA LEU A 346 -6.31 -16.08 13.97
C LEU A 346 -6.66 -16.43 12.53
N THR A 347 -7.02 -15.42 11.74
CA THR A 347 -7.21 -15.55 10.30
C THR A 347 -5.86 -15.45 9.61
N LEU A 348 -5.34 -16.56 9.12
CA LEU A 348 -4.12 -16.61 8.31
C LEU A 348 -4.48 -16.39 6.84
N ILE A 349 -4.00 -15.30 6.25
CA ILE A 349 -4.18 -15.01 4.83
C ILE A 349 -3.36 -16.00 3.99
N GLN A 350 -4.03 -16.58 2.99
CA GLN A 350 -3.51 -17.56 2.05
C GLN A 350 -3.55 -16.95 0.63
N ARG A 351 -2.53 -16.14 0.29
CA ARG A 351 -2.32 -15.58 -1.06
C ARG A 351 -0.85 -15.66 -1.47
N ASN A 352 -0.45 -14.93 -2.51
CA ASN A 352 0.95 -14.82 -2.98
C ASN A 352 1.60 -16.18 -3.22
N GLY A 353 0.87 -17.07 -3.90
CA GLY A 353 1.35 -18.40 -4.25
C GLY A 353 1.23 -19.44 -3.15
N ILE A 354 0.67 -19.16 -1.96
CA ILE A 354 0.44 -20.21 -0.95
C ILE A 354 -0.68 -21.15 -1.41
N SER A 355 -0.32 -22.37 -1.83
CA SER A 355 -1.26 -23.38 -2.36
C SER A 355 -1.89 -24.24 -1.27
N SER A 356 -1.17 -24.51 -0.18
CA SER A 356 -1.66 -25.35 0.90
C SER A 356 -1.15 -24.90 2.28
N ILE A 357 -1.96 -25.16 3.30
CA ILE A 357 -1.67 -24.86 4.70
C ILE A 357 -2.02 -26.09 5.54
N THR A 358 -1.06 -26.55 6.34
CA THR A 358 -1.25 -27.65 7.32
C THR A 358 -0.78 -27.22 8.70
N GLY A 359 -1.46 -27.69 9.74
CA GLY A 359 -1.16 -27.35 11.12
C GLY A 359 -0.60 -28.55 11.88
N ASP A 360 0.42 -28.30 12.69
CA ASP A 360 0.89 -29.19 13.75
C ASP A 360 0.62 -28.52 15.11
N GLY A 361 -0.14 -29.21 15.95
CA GLY A 361 -0.67 -28.65 17.19
C GLY A 361 -1.85 -27.66 17.04
N VAL A 362 -2.33 -27.43 15.81
CA VAL A 362 -3.51 -26.59 15.51
C VAL A 362 -4.35 -27.17 14.37
N THR A 363 -5.67 -27.07 14.47
CA THR A 363 -6.58 -27.46 13.38
C THR A 363 -6.73 -26.30 12.40
N VAL A 364 -6.44 -26.53 11.12
CA VAL A 364 -6.64 -25.54 10.06
C VAL A 364 -8.11 -25.60 9.61
N GLN A 365 -8.85 -24.51 9.78
CA GLN A 365 -10.27 -24.41 9.45
C GLN A 365 -10.51 -23.54 8.21
N SER A 366 -11.64 -23.77 7.53
CA SER A 366 -12.12 -22.91 6.46
C SER A 366 -12.40 -21.49 6.98
N SER A 367 -12.08 -20.48 6.17
CA SER A 367 -12.36 -19.08 6.49
C SER A 367 -13.65 -18.59 5.81
N PRO A 368 -14.41 -17.67 6.42
CA PRO A 368 -15.47 -16.92 5.73
C PRO A 368 -14.98 -16.14 4.49
N LEU A 369 -13.69 -15.82 4.42
CA LEU A 369 -13.06 -15.21 3.24
C LEU A 369 -12.84 -16.23 2.11
N GLY A 370 -13.24 -17.49 2.28
CA GLY A 370 -13.09 -18.53 1.27
C GLY A 370 -11.63 -18.98 1.13
N ASN A 371 -11.20 -19.19 -0.12
CA ASN A 371 -9.91 -19.83 -0.39
C ASN A 371 -8.70 -18.95 -0.04
N ILE A 372 -8.88 -17.63 0.07
CA ILE A 372 -7.82 -16.67 0.36
C ILE A 372 -7.40 -16.61 1.83
N ALA A 373 -8.00 -17.42 2.73
CA ALA A 373 -7.60 -17.47 4.13
C ALA A 373 -7.95 -18.79 4.83
N ARG A 374 -7.34 -19.04 5.98
CA ARG A 374 -7.67 -20.12 6.91
C ARG A 374 -7.82 -19.58 8.32
N VAL A 375 -8.65 -20.22 9.13
CA VAL A 375 -8.81 -19.87 10.55
C VAL A 375 -8.01 -20.86 11.40
N LEU A 376 -7.21 -20.31 12.31
CA LEU A 376 -6.38 -21.03 13.27
C LEU A 376 -6.93 -20.75 14.69
N PRO A 377 -7.62 -21.69 15.34
CA PRO A 377 -8.02 -21.55 16.73
C PRO A 377 -6.79 -21.74 17.63
N LEU A 378 -6.25 -20.63 18.12
CA LEU A 378 -5.09 -20.59 19.01
C LEU A 378 -5.54 -20.62 20.47
N GLN A 379 -4.79 -21.36 21.28
CA GLN A 379 -4.95 -21.41 22.73
C GLN A 379 -3.84 -20.61 23.41
N ALA A 380 -4.18 -19.90 24.48
CA ALA A 380 -3.24 -19.10 25.25
C ALA A 380 -2.04 -19.94 25.73
N GLY A 381 -0.83 -19.45 25.50
CA GLY A 381 0.43 -20.06 25.92
C GLY A 381 0.84 -21.31 25.13
N ARG A 382 0.01 -21.78 24.19
CA ARG A 382 0.32 -22.97 23.38
C ARG A 382 1.03 -22.56 22.10
N THR A 383 2.23 -23.09 21.90
CA THR A 383 2.95 -22.98 20.63
C THR A 383 2.37 -23.94 19.60
N VAL A 384 2.16 -23.44 18.39
CA VAL A 384 1.68 -24.21 17.24
C VAL A 384 2.59 -23.97 16.04
N THR A 385 2.66 -24.95 15.14
CA THR A 385 3.39 -24.83 13.88
C THR A 385 2.41 -24.89 12.72
N VAL A 386 2.61 -24.02 11.74
CA VAL A 386 1.87 -24.04 10.48
C VAL A 386 2.86 -24.15 9.33
N ASN A 387 2.69 -25.19 8.52
CA ASN A 387 3.49 -25.43 7.33
C ASN A 387 2.69 -24.96 6.10
N LEU A 388 3.34 -24.16 5.27
CA LEU A 388 2.80 -23.59 4.05
C LEU A 388 3.53 -24.20 2.85
N THR A 389 2.78 -24.72 1.90
CA THR A 389 3.30 -25.05 0.58
C THR A 389 3.11 -23.85 -0.31
N MET A 390 4.21 -23.34 -0.85
CA MET A 390 4.18 -22.34 -1.90
C MET A 390 4.00 -23.07 -3.23
N SER A 391 3.27 -22.49 -4.16
CA SER A 391 3.29 -22.91 -5.55
C SER A 391 4.67 -22.61 -6.10
N ALA A 392 5.10 -23.41 -7.09
CA ALA A 392 6.15 -22.94 -7.98
C ALA A 392 5.78 -21.54 -8.49
N PRO A 393 6.74 -20.60 -8.61
CA PRO A 393 6.52 -19.40 -9.39
C PRO A 393 5.88 -19.84 -10.70
N LYS A 394 4.77 -19.22 -11.09
CA LYS A 394 4.16 -19.54 -12.39
C LYS A 394 5.27 -19.28 -13.42
N ALA A 395 5.69 -20.33 -14.12
CA ALA A 395 6.74 -20.17 -15.13
C ALA A 395 6.15 -19.30 -16.23
N ASP A 396 6.78 -18.16 -16.53
CA ASP A 396 6.41 -17.38 -17.69
C ASP A 396 6.71 -18.21 -18.94
N LEU A 397 5.63 -18.66 -19.59
CA LEU A 397 5.66 -19.47 -20.79
C LEU A 397 6.18 -18.66 -22.00
N ALA A 398 6.08 -17.34 -21.93
CA ALA A 398 6.48 -16.39 -22.98
C ALA A 398 7.94 -15.94 -22.86
N LEU A 399 8.58 -16.10 -21.70
CA LEU A 399 9.96 -15.68 -21.47
C LEU A 399 10.92 -16.26 -22.53
N ASN A 400 11.64 -15.37 -23.21
CA ASN A 400 12.59 -15.63 -24.29
C ASN A 400 12.01 -16.41 -25.47
N ARG A 401 10.69 -16.32 -25.70
CA ARG A 401 10.02 -16.96 -26.84
C ARG A 401 10.01 -16.08 -28.08
N PRO A 402 9.90 -16.69 -29.28
CA PRO A 402 9.75 -15.94 -30.52
C PRO A 402 8.49 -15.05 -30.48
N ALA A 403 8.68 -13.76 -30.72
CA ALA A 403 7.61 -12.77 -30.72
C ALA A 403 7.57 -11.98 -32.03
N THR A 404 6.37 -11.55 -32.41
CA THR A 404 6.14 -10.65 -33.55
C THR A 404 5.13 -9.58 -33.16
N ALA A 405 5.15 -8.45 -33.88
CA ALA A 405 4.22 -7.36 -33.67
C ALA A 405 3.79 -6.77 -35.01
N SER A 406 2.70 -6.00 -35.01
CA SER A 406 2.22 -5.26 -36.18
C SER A 406 3.24 -4.21 -36.65
N SER A 407 4.00 -3.64 -35.72
CA SER A 407 5.02 -2.63 -35.97
C SER A 407 6.01 -2.55 -34.81
N GLN A 408 7.14 -1.87 -35.06
CA GLN A 408 8.11 -1.48 -34.04
C GLN A 408 8.62 -0.07 -34.34
N SER A 409 8.75 0.79 -33.33
CA SER A 409 9.21 2.18 -33.50
C SER A 409 10.71 2.25 -33.85
N SER A 410 11.51 1.27 -33.43
CA SER A 410 12.92 1.13 -33.77
C SER A 410 13.37 -0.34 -33.66
N ALA A 411 14.61 -0.64 -34.06
CA ALA A 411 15.18 -1.98 -33.90
C ALA A 411 15.38 -2.37 -32.43
N ASP A 412 15.71 -1.40 -31.57
CA ASP A 412 15.92 -1.60 -30.13
C ASP A 412 14.60 -1.72 -29.34
N GLN A 413 13.45 -1.49 -30.00
CA GLN A 413 12.11 -1.60 -29.43
C GLN A 413 11.28 -2.69 -30.12
N SER A 414 11.95 -3.78 -30.49
CA SER A 414 11.33 -4.92 -31.16
C SER A 414 10.37 -5.71 -30.26
N ALA A 415 9.54 -6.57 -30.86
CA ALA A 415 8.58 -7.39 -30.11
C ALA A 415 9.25 -8.28 -29.04
N ALA A 416 10.49 -8.74 -29.27
CA ALA A 416 11.22 -9.58 -28.32
C ALA A 416 11.48 -8.88 -26.98
N LYS A 417 11.48 -7.53 -26.97
CA LYS A 417 11.72 -6.71 -25.78
C LYS A 417 10.57 -6.63 -24.80
N ALA A 418 9.43 -7.26 -25.11
CA ALA A 418 8.34 -7.43 -24.16
C ALA A 418 8.27 -8.87 -23.60
N PHE A 419 9.32 -9.67 -23.83
CA PHE A 419 9.37 -11.07 -23.43
C PHE A 419 10.80 -11.48 -23.01
N ASP A 420 11.67 -10.55 -22.63
CA ASP A 420 13.07 -10.84 -22.31
C ASP A 420 13.38 -10.82 -20.80
N GLY A 421 12.41 -10.43 -19.98
CA GLY A 421 12.52 -10.31 -18.53
C GLY A 421 13.34 -9.10 -18.07
N ASP A 422 13.67 -8.18 -18.98
CA ASP A 422 14.47 -6.99 -18.70
C ASP A 422 13.59 -5.74 -18.70
N LEU A 423 13.18 -5.33 -17.50
CA LEU A 423 12.35 -4.14 -17.27
C LEU A 423 13.01 -2.81 -17.68
N SER A 424 14.28 -2.80 -18.08
CA SER A 424 14.94 -1.63 -18.66
C SER A 424 14.75 -1.50 -20.18
N SER A 425 14.16 -2.52 -20.81
CA SER A 425 13.88 -2.59 -22.24
C SER A 425 12.37 -2.68 -22.51
N ARG A 426 11.92 -2.37 -23.74
CA ARG A 426 10.49 -2.37 -24.08
C ARG A 426 10.20 -2.59 -25.55
N TRP A 427 9.06 -3.19 -25.87
CA TRP A 427 8.47 -3.07 -27.20
C TRP A 427 7.74 -1.72 -27.34
N SER A 428 7.77 -1.13 -28.53
CA SER A 428 7.01 0.08 -28.87
C SER A 428 6.44 0.00 -30.28
N ALA A 429 5.15 0.25 -30.44
CA ALA A 429 4.44 0.27 -31.72
C ALA A 429 4.40 1.67 -32.36
N GLY A 430 4.03 1.72 -33.64
CA GLY A 430 3.57 2.95 -34.29
C GLY A 430 2.19 3.41 -33.78
N GLN A 431 1.72 4.58 -34.24
CA GLN A 431 0.46 5.18 -33.75
C GLN A 431 -0.83 4.56 -34.32
N ASP A 432 -0.80 3.34 -34.85
CA ASP A 432 -2.03 2.66 -35.28
C ASP A 432 -2.77 2.11 -34.06
N PRO A 433 -4.02 2.54 -33.78
CA PRO A 433 -4.82 2.02 -32.68
C PRO A 433 -5.05 0.50 -32.77
N ASN A 434 -4.92 -0.11 -33.95
CA ASN A 434 -5.05 -1.55 -34.16
C ASN A 434 -3.71 -2.29 -34.07
N SER A 435 -2.69 -1.67 -33.48
CA SER A 435 -1.40 -2.35 -33.26
C SER A 435 -1.54 -3.55 -32.32
N TRP A 436 -0.74 -4.58 -32.58
CA TRP A 436 -0.73 -5.81 -31.80
C TRP A 436 0.69 -6.32 -31.59
N ILE A 437 0.85 -7.11 -30.53
CA ILE A 437 2.05 -7.89 -30.23
C ILE A 437 1.64 -9.31 -29.84
N GLN A 438 2.39 -10.30 -30.29
CA GLN A 438 2.11 -11.70 -30.02
C GLN A 438 3.39 -12.51 -29.76
N VAL A 439 3.22 -13.63 -29.07
CA VAL A 439 4.29 -14.58 -28.75
C VAL A 439 3.90 -16.02 -29.14
N ASP A 440 4.86 -16.79 -29.66
CA ASP A 440 4.75 -18.25 -29.85
C ASP A 440 5.34 -18.97 -28.63
N LEU A 441 4.49 -19.54 -27.78
CA LEU A 441 4.89 -20.27 -26.58
C LEU A 441 5.69 -21.57 -26.88
N GLY A 442 5.77 -21.97 -28.16
CA GLY A 442 6.49 -23.15 -28.62
C GLY A 442 5.73 -24.47 -28.43
N GLY A 443 4.53 -24.43 -27.84
CA GLY A 443 3.65 -25.56 -27.58
C GLY A 443 2.27 -25.08 -27.15
N THR A 444 1.30 -25.99 -27.06
CA THR A 444 -0.04 -25.65 -26.57
C THR A 444 -0.10 -25.82 -25.06
N TYR A 445 -0.43 -24.75 -24.34
CA TYR A 445 -0.58 -24.73 -22.88
C TYR A 445 -2.00 -24.33 -22.51
N ASN A 446 -2.48 -24.81 -21.36
CA ASN A 446 -3.64 -24.20 -20.72
C ASN A 446 -3.20 -22.89 -20.11
N LEU A 447 -3.92 -21.80 -20.36
CA LEU A 447 -3.61 -20.48 -19.82
C LEU A 447 -4.36 -20.27 -18.51
N GLY A 448 -3.72 -19.58 -17.57
CA GLY A 448 -4.30 -19.15 -16.31
C GLY A 448 -4.29 -17.63 -16.11
N GLU A 449 -3.26 -16.94 -16.59
CA GLU A 449 -3.08 -15.50 -16.36
C GLU A 449 -2.16 -14.91 -17.44
N ILE A 450 -2.41 -13.65 -17.80
CA ILE A 450 -1.52 -12.85 -18.64
C ILE A 450 -1.29 -11.53 -17.92
N ASP A 451 -0.02 -11.20 -17.72
CA ASP A 451 0.38 -9.96 -17.07
C ASP A 451 0.94 -9.00 -18.13
N LEU A 452 0.46 -7.76 -18.11
CA LEU A 452 0.92 -6.68 -18.97
C LEU A 452 1.60 -5.63 -18.12
N LEU A 453 2.87 -5.35 -18.38
CA LEU A 453 3.61 -4.26 -17.77
C LEU A 453 3.78 -3.16 -18.81
N TRP A 454 2.88 -2.18 -18.76
CA TRP A 454 2.88 -1.05 -19.68
C TRP A 454 3.96 -0.02 -19.34
N GLU A 455 4.46 0.65 -20.38
CA GLU A 455 5.13 1.95 -20.23
C GLU A 455 4.09 3.08 -20.10
N GLU A 456 4.51 4.34 -20.10
CA GLU A 456 3.60 5.50 -20.09
C GLU A 456 2.61 5.48 -21.27
N SER A 457 3.04 4.99 -22.43
CA SER A 457 2.17 4.84 -23.60
C SER A 457 1.50 3.46 -23.65
N TYR A 458 0.29 3.35 -23.13
CA TYR A 458 -0.47 2.09 -23.03
C TYR A 458 -1.70 2.06 -23.96
N ALA A 459 -2.33 0.88 -24.06
CA ALA A 459 -3.60 0.74 -24.76
C ALA A 459 -4.78 1.07 -23.84
N LYS A 460 -5.51 2.16 -24.12
CA LYS A 460 -6.73 2.54 -23.38
C LYS A 460 -7.82 1.49 -23.52
N SER A 461 -7.91 0.86 -24.69
CA SER A 461 -8.72 -0.34 -24.89
C SER A 461 -7.94 -1.37 -25.68
N TYR A 462 -8.04 -2.64 -25.26
CA TYR A 462 -7.40 -3.76 -25.92
C TYR A 462 -8.13 -5.09 -25.67
N LYS A 463 -7.71 -6.11 -26.42
CA LYS A 463 -8.10 -7.51 -26.24
C LYS A 463 -6.89 -8.38 -25.99
N LEU A 464 -7.06 -9.38 -25.14
CA LEU A 464 -6.14 -10.52 -25.08
C LEU A 464 -6.75 -11.67 -25.86
N GLN A 465 -5.96 -12.28 -26.73
CA GLN A 465 -6.42 -13.29 -27.66
C GLN A 465 -5.51 -14.51 -27.64
N ALA A 466 -6.10 -15.67 -27.91
CA ALA A 466 -5.40 -16.94 -28.03
C ALA A 466 -5.55 -17.53 -29.43
N SER A 467 -4.53 -18.25 -29.87
CA SER A 467 -4.57 -19.08 -31.06
C SER A 467 -3.77 -20.37 -30.87
N THR A 468 -4.16 -21.44 -31.54
CA THR A 468 -3.40 -22.70 -31.62
C THR A 468 -2.58 -22.80 -32.91
N ASP A 469 -2.88 -21.98 -33.92
CA ASP A 469 -2.28 -22.05 -35.26
C ASP A 469 -1.58 -20.74 -35.69
N GLY A 470 -1.73 -19.67 -34.91
CA GLY A 470 -1.14 -18.34 -35.17
C GLY A 470 -1.92 -17.49 -36.17
N SER A 471 -3.05 -17.99 -36.68
CA SER A 471 -3.86 -17.36 -37.74
C SER A 471 -5.31 -17.14 -37.34
N THR A 472 -5.93 -18.10 -36.65
CA THR A 472 -7.29 -18.03 -36.14
C THR A 472 -7.25 -17.62 -34.67
N TRP A 473 -7.83 -16.47 -34.35
CA TRP A 473 -7.78 -15.89 -33.02
C TRP A 473 -9.15 -15.90 -32.36
N ARG A 474 -9.17 -16.19 -31.06
CA ARG A 474 -10.33 -16.02 -30.20
C ARG A 474 -10.02 -15.06 -29.06
N ASP A 475 -11.01 -14.29 -28.66
CA ASP A 475 -10.88 -13.36 -27.54
C ASP A 475 -10.90 -14.15 -26.22
N LEU A 476 -9.92 -13.90 -25.37
CA LEU A 476 -9.87 -14.36 -23.98
C LEU A 476 -10.44 -13.31 -23.03
N TYR A 477 -10.13 -12.05 -23.30
CA TYR A 477 -10.49 -10.90 -22.46
C TYR A 477 -10.59 -9.64 -23.29
N THR A 478 -11.43 -8.69 -22.87
CA THR A 478 -11.55 -7.35 -23.45
C THR A 478 -11.45 -6.33 -22.33
N GLN A 479 -10.48 -5.44 -22.43
CA GLN A 479 -10.30 -4.27 -21.56
C GLN A 479 -10.85 -3.04 -22.29
N PRO A 480 -12.00 -2.48 -21.88
CA PRO A 480 -12.55 -1.29 -22.53
C PRO A 480 -11.91 0.03 -22.05
N ASP A 481 -11.31 0.06 -20.86
CA ASP A 481 -10.86 1.31 -20.23
C ASP A 481 -9.65 1.10 -19.28
N SER A 482 -8.51 0.72 -19.85
CA SER A 482 -7.24 0.54 -19.13
C SER A 482 -6.74 1.86 -18.52
N SER A 483 -6.01 1.75 -17.42
CA SER A 483 -5.24 2.84 -16.80
C SER A 483 -3.73 2.72 -17.02
N GLY A 484 -3.28 1.73 -17.78
CA GLY A 484 -1.87 1.38 -17.93
C GLY A 484 -1.28 0.73 -16.67
N GLY A 485 0.05 0.84 -16.49
CA GLY A 485 0.76 0.24 -15.37
C GLY A 485 0.88 -1.28 -15.46
N THR A 486 0.83 -1.97 -14.32
CA THR A 486 0.83 -3.45 -14.29
C THR A 486 -0.60 -3.96 -14.23
N GLU A 487 -1.04 -4.67 -15.27
CA GLU A 487 -2.35 -5.32 -15.34
C GLU A 487 -2.19 -6.84 -15.32
N LYS A 488 -2.68 -7.48 -14.25
CA LYS A 488 -2.71 -8.95 -14.15
C LYS A 488 -4.10 -9.46 -14.52
N VAL A 489 -4.22 -10.19 -15.63
CA VAL A 489 -5.51 -10.59 -16.19
C VAL A 489 -5.68 -12.10 -16.13
N PRO A 490 -6.56 -12.62 -15.24
CA PRO A 490 -6.93 -14.03 -15.26
C PRO A 490 -7.58 -14.39 -16.59
N VAL A 491 -7.09 -15.46 -17.22
CA VAL A 491 -7.62 -15.98 -18.48
C VAL A 491 -7.83 -17.49 -18.39
N SER A 492 -8.56 -18.05 -19.34
CA SER A 492 -8.75 -19.49 -19.42
C SER A 492 -8.79 -19.99 -20.86
N GLY A 493 -8.42 -21.26 -21.05
CA GLY A 493 -8.41 -21.94 -22.35
C GLY A 493 -6.99 -22.21 -22.87
N SER A 494 -6.88 -23.01 -23.92
CA SER A 494 -5.58 -23.52 -24.38
C SER A 494 -5.01 -22.77 -25.59
N ALA A 495 -3.75 -22.35 -25.56
CA ALA A 495 -3.13 -21.58 -26.64
C ALA A 495 -1.68 -22.00 -26.88
N ARG A 496 -1.25 -21.86 -28.13
CA ARG A 496 0.17 -21.82 -28.50
C ARG A 496 0.64 -20.39 -28.75
N PHE A 497 -0.23 -19.55 -29.28
CA PHE A 497 0.04 -18.14 -29.50
C PHE A 497 -0.87 -17.29 -28.65
N VAL A 498 -0.32 -16.25 -28.06
CA VAL A 498 -1.05 -15.25 -27.26
C VAL A 498 -0.77 -13.88 -27.84
N ARG A 499 -1.80 -13.04 -27.94
CA ARG A 499 -1.71 -11.70 -28.55
C ARG A 499 -2.42 -10.66 -27.70
N MET A 500 -1.78 -9.51 -27.51
CA MET A 500 -2.46 -8.27 -27.15
C MET A 500 -2.79 -7.50 -28.43
N GLN A 501 -4.06 -7.18 -28.61
CA GLN A 501 -4.59 -6.43 -29.74
C GLN A 501 -5.22 -5.15 -29.22
N GLY A 502 -4.60 -3.99 -29.48
CA GLY A 502 -5.18 -2.71 -29.11
C GLY A 502 -6.36 -2.32 -30.01
N SER A 503 -7.19 -1.41 -29.48
CA SER A 503 -8.28 -0.76 -30.20
C SER A 503 -8.39 0.74 -29.91
N GLN A 504 -7.70 1.26 -28.89
CA GLN A 504 -7.67 2.69 -28.58
C GLN A 504 -6.36 3.07 -27.88
N LEU A 505 -5.69 4.11 -28.38
CA LEU A 505 -4.52 4.72 -27.74
C LEU A 505 -4.91 5.47 -26.47
N SER A 506 -4.05 5.43 -25.45
CA SER A 506 -4.17 6.29 -24.25
C SER A 506 -3.84 7.76 -24.53
N GLY A 507 -3.01 8.03 -25.54
CA GLY A 507 -2.62 9.36 -25.95
C GLY A 507 -2.24 9.42 -27.43
N GLN A 508 -1.30 10.28 -27.78
CA GLN A 508 -0.84 10.48 -29.17
C GLN A 508 0.24 9.48 -29.63
N TRP A 509 0.72 8.62 -28.73
CA TRP A 509 1.81 7.69 -28.98
C TRP A 509 1.29 6.26 -29.18
N GLY A 510 2.08 5.42 -29.86
CA GLY A 510 1.76 4.00 -30.04
C GLY A 510 1.97 3.20 -28.76
N TYR A 511 1.40 2.00 -28.69
CA TYR A 511 1.50 1.15 -27.49
C TYR A 511 2.93 0.76 -27.14
N SER A 512 3.22 0.65 -25.85
CA SER A 512 4.51 0.19 -25.37
C SER A 512 4.39 -0.65 -24.10
N LEU A 513 5.09 -1.78 -24.09
CA LEU A 513 5.13 -2.75 -23.01
C LEU A 513 6.59 -2.98 -22.61
N TYR A 514 6.88 -2.88 -21.31
CA TYR A 514 8.10 -3.42 -20.73
C TYR A 514 8.07 -4.95 -20.79
N GLU A 515 6.96 -5.58 -20.38
CA GLU A 515 6.80 -7.04 -20.42
C GLU A 515 5.35 -7.45 -20.70
N MET A 516 5.19 -8.63 -21.31
CA MET A 516 3.94 -9.36 -21.46
C MET A 516 4.18 -10.82 -21.06
N GLU A 517 3.86 -11.16 -19.82
CA GLU A 517 4.11 -12.49 -19.26
C GLU A 517 2.87 -13.38 -19.45
N VAL A 518 3.06 -14.66 -19.74
CA VAL A 518 1.98 -15.63 -19.97
C VAL A 518 2.15 -16.83 -19.05
N PHE A 519 1.13 -17.10 -18.25
CA PHE A 519 1.14 -18.18 -17.26
C PHE A 519 0.07 -19.24 -17.53
N GLY A 520 0.32 -20.48 -17.09
CA GLY A 520 -0.55 -21.64 -17.34
C GLY A 520 -0.71 -22.60 -16.18
#